data_AF-A0AAU9HSH4-F1
#
_entry.id   AF-A0AAU9HSH4-F1
#
_cell.length_a   1.000
_cell.length_b   1.000
_cell.length_c   1.000
_cell.angle_alpha   90.00
_cell.angle_beta   90.00
_cell.angle_gamma   90.00
#
_symmetry.space_group_name_H-M   'P 1'
#
loop_
_entity.id
_entity.type
_entity.pdbx_description
1 polymer ?
#
loop_
_entity_poly.entity_id
_entity_poly.type
_entity_poly.pdbx_seq_one_letter_code
_entity_poly.pdbx_strand_id
1 'polypeptide(L)' 'MARIELAPEVAQDLERIFDHLQRHEAAHVTARLHEIIAAIDVLETNPLIGRPAATSANW' A
#
# COMPACT_ATOMS: atom_id res chain seq x y z
N MET A 1 -0.97 14.06 -15.39
CA MET A 1 -1.12 13.31 -14.14
C MET A 1 0.21 12.61 -13.87
N ALA A 2 0.53 12.34 -12.60
CA ALA A 2 1.80 11.71 -12.25
C ALA A 2 1.77 10.22 -12.64
N ARG A 3 2.90 9.65 -13.05
CA ARG A 3 3.00 8.21 -13.30
C ARG A 3 3.31 7.50 -11.97
N ILE A 4 2.52 6.50 -11.62
CA ILE A 4 2.80 5.62 -10.48
C ILE A 4 3.73 4.49 -10.94
N GLU A 5 4.86 4.33 -10.27
CA GLU A 5 5.78 3.20 -10.43
C GLU A 5 5.94 2.53 -9.07
N LEU A 6 5.66 1.22 -9.02
CA LEU A 6 5.80 0.42 -7.80
C LEU A 6 7.14 -0.30 -7.81
N ALA A 7 7.89 -0.19 -6.71
CA ALA A 7 9.09 -0.97 -6.51
C ALA A 7 8.75 -2.48 -6.41
N PRO A 8 9.63 -3.39 -6.86
CA PRO A 8 9.37 -4.84 -6.79
C PRO A 8 8.98 -5.35 -5.40
N GLU A 9 9.55 -4.73 -4.35
CA GLU A 9 9.31 -5.05 -2.94
C GLU A 9 7.84 -4.81 -2.53
N VAL A 10 7.13 -3.90 -3.21
CA VAL A 10 5.71 -3.60 -2.93
C VAL A 10 4.85 -4.84 -3.10
N ALA A 11 5.15 -5.69 -4.09
CA ALA A 11 4.40 -6.93 -4.29
C ALA A 11 4.58 -7.90 -3.10
N GLN A 12 5.81 -8.01 -2.58
CA GLN A 12 6.13 -8.84 -1.42
C GLN A 12 5.46 -8.29 -0.15
N ASP A 13 5.41 -6.97 -0.01
CA ASP A 13 4.71 -6.32 1.10
C ASP A 13 3.19 -6.56 1.05
N LEU A 14 2.58 -6.47 -0.14
CA LEU A 14 1.15 -6.77 -0.31
C LEU A 14 0.83 -8.24 -0.01
N GLU A 15 1.69 -9.18 -0.42
CA GLU A 15 1.55 -10.60 -0.08
C GLU A 15 1.66 -10.83 1.43
N ARG A 16 2.64 -10.19 2.09
CA ARG A 16 2.77 -10.24 3.55
C ARG A 16 1.56 -9.67 4.29
N ILE A 17 0.97 -8.58 3.78
CA ILE A 17 -0.26 -7.99 4.33
C ILE A 17 -1.43 -8.97 4.13
N PHE A 18 -1.58 -9.54 2.95
CA PHE A 18 -2.63 -10.51 2.65
C PHE A 18 -2.57 -11.73 3.57
N ASP A 19 -1.39 -12.33 3.69
CA ASP A 19 -1.08 -13.42 4.61
C ASP A 19 -1.46 -13.08 6.06
N HIS A 20 -1.13 -11.87 6.52
CA HIS A 20 -1.48 -11.41 7.86
C HIS A 20 -3.00 -11.27 8.02
N LEU A 21 -3.68 -10.65 7.06
CA LEU A 21 -5.15 -10.47 7.09
C LEU A 21 -5.89 -11.81 7.06
N GLN A 22 -5.38 -12.80 6.34
CA GLN A 22 -5.93 -14.16 6.33
C GLN A 22 -5.78 -14.86 7.70
N ARG A 23 -4.63 -14.71 8.36
CA ARG A 23 -4.35 -15.37 9.66
C ARG A 23 -5.13 -14.78 10.83
N HIS A 24 -5.51 -13.50 10.76
CA HIS A 24 -6.09 -12.76 11.88
C HIS A 24 -7.56 -12.37 11.69
N GLU A 25 -8.29 -13.08 10.82
CA GLU A 25 -9.74 -12.97 10.66
C GLU A 25 -10.27 -11.55 10.40
N ALA A 26 -9.71 -10.87 9.39
CA ALA A 26 -10.42 -9.73 8.83
C ALA A 26 -11.59 -10.26 7.97
N ALA A 27 -12.83 -10.12 8.44
CA ALA A 27 -13.96 -10.11 7.51
C ALA A 27 -13.62 -9.15 6.36
N HIS A 28 -13.86 -9.58 5.11
CA HIS A 28 -13.59 -8.78 3.91
C HIS A 28 -12.10 -8.52 3.56
N VAL A 29 -11.18 -9.49 3.78
CA VAL A 29 -9.76 -9.43 3.34
C VAL A 29 -9.61 -8.84 1.92
N THR A 30 -10.38 -9.36 0.96
CA THR A 30 -10.34 -8.89 -0.43
C THR A 30 -10.73 -7.42 -0.57
N ALA A 31 -11.77 -6.97 0.14
CA ALA A 31 -12.18 -5.58 0.11
C ALA A 31 -11.08 -4.68 0.70
N ARG A 32 -10.45 -5.12 1.79
CA ARG A 32 -9.36 -4.37 2.40
C ARG A 32 -8.14 -4.24 1.49
N LEU A 33 -7.82 -5.28 0.73
CA LEU A 33 -6.74 -5.23 -0.26
C LEU A 33 -7.09 -4.26 -1.41
N HIS A 34 -8.33 -4.29 -1.89
CA HIS A 34 -8.80 -3.34 -2.90
C HIS A 34 -8.74 -1.89 -2.42
N GLU A 35 -9.08 -1.61 -1.16
CA GLU A 35 -8.96 -0.27 -0.57
C GLU A 35 -7.52 0.25 -0.58
N ILE A 36 -6.54 -0.62 -0.31
CA ILE A 36 -5.11 -0.26 -0.35
C ILE A 36 -4.70 0.11 -1.78
N ILE A 37 -5.09 -0.69 -2.76
CA ILE A 37 -4.77 -0.44 -4.18
C ILE A 37 -5.43 0.86 -4.65
N ALA A 38 -6.70 1.07 -4.33
CA ALA A 38 -7.41 2.30 -4.68
C ALA A 38 -6.78 3.55 -4.05
N ALA A 39 -6.22 3.44 -2.85
CA ALA A 39 -5.50 4.55 -2.20
C ALA A 39 -4.19 4.90 -2.94
N ILE A 40 -3.52 3.92 -3.56
CA ILE A 40 -2.35 4.16 -4.41
C ILE A 40 -2.77 4.95 -5.67
N ASP A 41 -3.89 4.59 -6.29
CA ASP A 41 -4.38 5.26 -7.52
C ASP A 41 -4.64 6.77 -7.32
N VAL A 42 -5.00 7.19 -6.10
CA VAL A 42 -5.18 8.62 -5.76
C VAL A 42 -3.90 9.44 -6.02
N LEU A 43 -2.73 8.82 -5.92
CA LEU A 43 -1.43 9.49 -6.13
C LEU A 43 -1.25 9.98 -7.57
N GLU A 44 -1.97 9.43 -8.55
CA GLU A 44 -1.91 9.87 -9.95
C GLU A 44 -2.40 11.32 -10.10
N THR A 45 -3.43 11.68 -9.34
CA THR A 45 -4.05 13.02 -9.32
C THR A 45 -3.48 13.93 -8.23
N ASN A 46 -3.13 13.36 -7.08
CA ASN A 46 -2.69 14.11 -5.90
C ASN A 46 -1.35 13.55 -5.35
N PRO A 47 -0.24 13.66 -6.10
CA PRO A 47 1.02 13.00 -5.76
C PRO A 47 1.67 13.50 -4.46
N LEU A 48 1.27 14.67 -3.96
CA LEU A 48 1.80 15.28 -2.72
C LEU A 48 0.82 15.21 -1.54
N ILE A 49 -0.22 14.36 -1.62
CA ILE A 49 -1.21 14.20 -0.54
C ILE A 49 -0.63 13.55 0.72
N GLY A 50 0.48 12.83 0.58
CA GLY A 50 1.17 12.17 1.68
C GLY A 50 1.90 13.15 2.61
N ARG A 51 2.24 12.68 3.81
CA ARG A 51 3.19 13.37 4.69
C ARG A 51 4.59 12.86 4.43
N PRO A 52 5.63 13.72 4.40
CA PRO A 52 7.00 13.26 4.32
C PRO A 52 7.29 12.24 5.42
N ALA A 53 7.66 11.03 5.04
CA ALA A 53 8.15 10.06 6.01
C ALA A 53 9.47 10.60 6.58
N ALA A 54 9.61 10.60 7.90
CA ALA A 54 10.92 10.88 8.49
C ALA A 54 11.90 9.86 7.94
N THR A 55 13.05 10.30 7.42
CA THR A 55 14.15 9.39 7.09
C THR A 55 14.64 8.74 8.38
N SER A 56 14.04 7.62 8.77
CA SER A 56 14.65 6.73 9.75
C SER A 56 15.72 5.93 9.03
N ALA A 57 16.93 6.48 8.98
CA ALA A 57 18.14 5.71 8.75
C ALA A 57 18.37 4.80 9.97
N ASN A 58 17.58 3.73 10.08
CA ASN A 58 17.89 2.53 10.86
C ASN A 58 16.77 1.51 10.64
N TRP A 59 17.02 0.56 9.74
CA TRP A 59 16.48 -0.79 9.80
C TRP A 59 17.66 -1.72 10.03
#